data_AF-A0A381T7H6-F1
#
_entry.id   AF-A0A381T7H6-F1
#
_cell.length_a   1.000
_cell.length_b   1.000
_cell.length_c   1.000
_cell.angle_alpha   90.00
_cell.angle_beta   90.00
_cell.angle_gamma   90.00
#
_symmetry.space_group_name_H-M   'P 1'
#
loop_
_entity.id
_entity.type
_entity.pdbx_description
1 polymer ?
#
loop_
_entity_poly.entity_id
_entity_poly.type
_entity_poly.pdbx_seq_one_letter_code
_entity_poly.pdbx_strand_id
1 'polypeptide(L)'
;MDEKIENIQKMNKKKKEKQQNELGSMSKEFLSDKNKGIYNYIKNIDKHDFVLYIIIFFIIYHFLNKYNFNTNHLSMFIFTFFIIYFINDMKRVTGKSRMKEIQMKLLTIYPKPKYFYMDSGIIELIFSLKEYRTYNEVIFEKLILQIDFFLKIVSVLEKFPEDSFQLLEILKRRKKEILNILHSMIISIPPSVETEVKLDKALKSLQFILSYHYERLRIKSNELFLKDKPKSSNKYIYSNNSPDATDELYNNNYNVF
;
A
#
# COMPACT_ATOMS: atom_id res chain seq x y z
N MET A 1 39.30 5.58 15.60
CA MET A 1 37.84 5.86 15.55
C MET A 1 37.45 6.45 14.20
N ASP A 2 38.34 7.24 13.59
CA ASP A 2 38.10 7.94 12.32
C ASP A 2 37.93 7.02 11.11
N GLU A 3 38.67 5.91 11.01
CA GLU A 3 38.55 4.95 9.91
C GLU A 3 37.15 4.32 9.82
N LYS A 4 36.51 4.06 10.96
CA LYS A 4 35.14 3.50 11.00
C LYS A 4 34.10 4.52 10.53
N ILE A 5 34.28 5.79 10.90
CA ILE A 5 33.39 6.88 10.48
C ILE A 5 33.53 7.10 8.96
N GLU A 6 34.76 7.13 8.46
CA GLU A 6 35.06 7.29 7.04
C GLU A 6 34.46 6.13 6.21
N ASN A 7 34.58 4.89 6.69
CA ASN A 7 33.98 3.72 6.04
C ASN A 7 32.44 3.78 6.00
N ILE A 8 31.80 4.26 7.08
CA ILE A 8 30.34 4.48 7.10
C ILE A 8 29.93 5.56 6.10
N GLN A 9 30.67 6.66 6.03
CA GLN A 9 30.40 7.75 5.09
C GLN A 9 30.55 7.28 3.63
N LYS A 10 31.63 6.56 3.30
CA LYS A 10 31.84 5.96 1.97
C LYS A 10 30.72 5.00 1.60
N MET A 11 30.29 4.15 2.53
CA MET A 11 29.19 3.21 2.31
C MET A 11 27.87 3.93 2.05
N ASN A 12 27.57 4.98 2.82
CA ASN A 12 26.34 5.77 2.64
C ASN A 12 26.36 6.54 1.32
N LYS A 13 27.51 7.09 0.90
CA LYS A 13 27.68 7.74 -0.39
C LYS A 13 27.41 6.76 -1.54
N LYS A 14 28.03 5.57 -1.51
CA LYS A 14 27.82 4.52 -2.52
C LYS A 14 26.36 4.05 -2.61
N LYS A 15 25.66 3.95 -1.46
CA LYS A 15 24.23 3.62 -1.42
C LYS A 15 23.37 4.70 -2.10
N LYS A 16 23.67 5.98 -1.86
CA LYS A 16 22.98 7.13 -2.49
C LYS A 16 23.21 7.15 -4.01
N GLU A 17 24.44 6.93 -4.48
CA GLU A 17 24.77 6.87 -5.91
C GLU A 17 24.04 5.73 -6.62
N LYS A 18 24.02 4.52 -6.01
CA LYS A 18 23.28 3.38 -6.56
C LYS A 18 21.78 3.70 -6.71
N GLN A 19 21.20 4.33 -5.70
CA GLN A 19 19.78 4.73 -5.69
C GLN A 19 19.47 5.79 -6.76
N GLN A 20 20.38 6.77 -6.98
CA GLN A 20 20.24 7.76 -8.04
C GLN A 20 20.33 7.14 -9.43
N ASN A 21 21.24 6.18 -9.64
CA ASN A 21 21.36 5.46 -10.91
C ASN A 21 20.11 4.63 -11.22
N GLU A 22 19.59 3.90 -10.22
CA GLU A 22 18.32 3.15 -10.32
C GLU A 22 17.16 4.08 -10.72
N LEU A 23 17.03 5.23 -10.04
CA LEU A 23 16.01 6.23 -10.34
C LEU A 23 16.15 6.81 -11.75
N GLY A 24 17.38 7.09 -12.19
CA GLY A 24 17.67 7.58 -13.53
C GLY A 24 17.28 6.59 -14.63
N SER A 25 17.56 5.29 -14.45
CA SER A 25 17.13 4.25 -15.38
C SER A 25 15.61 4.10 -15.43
N MET A 26 14.94 4.11 -14.27
CA MET A 26 13.48 3.97 -14.20
C MET A 26 12.76 5.18 -14.79
N SER A 27 13.27 6.39 -14.58
CA SER A 27 12.71 7.62 -15.16
C SER A 27 12.80 7.60 -16.69
N LYS A 28 13.94 7.17 -17.25
CA LYS A 28 14.11 7.01 -18.70
C LYS A 28 13.17 5.96 -19.28
N GLU A 29 13.03 4.81 -18.62
CA GLU A 29 12.09 3.77 -19.03
C GLU A 29 10.64 4.24 -18.97
N PHE A 30 10.26 4.97 -17.92
CA PHE A 30 8.93 5.54 -17.75
C PHE A 30 8.58 6.53 -18.88
N LEU A 31 9.50 7.43 -19.22
CA LEU A 31 9.34 8.38 -20.33
C LEU A 31 9.27 7.66 -21.68
N SER A 32 10.08 6.61 -21.87
CA SER A 32 10.05 5.78 -23.07
C SER A 32 8.70 5.08 -23.22
N ASP A 33 8.19 4.47 -22.15
CA ASP A 33 6.92 3.74 -22.18
C ASP A 33 5.72 4.66 -22.38
N LYS A 34 5.73 5.87 -21.82
CA LYS A 34 4.68 6.88 -22.05
C LYS A 34 4.58 7.25 -23.55
N ASN A 35 5.68 7.13 -24.28
CA ASN A 35 5.76 7.48 -25.71
C ASN A 35 5.52 6.28 -26.65
N LYS A 36 5.30 5.06 -26.15
CA LYS A 36 5.03 3.88 -26.97
C LYS A 36 3.53 3.79 -27.30
N GLY A 37 3.15 4.16 -28.53
CA GLY A 37 1.77 4.14 -29.01
C GLY A 37 1.20 2.74 -29.34
N ILE A 38 0.08 2.72 -30.08
CA ILE A 38 -0.77 1.56 -30.45
C ILE A 38 0.03 0.34 -30.96
N TYR A 39 1.14 0.57 -31.67
CA TYR A 39 1.99 -0.51 -32.19
C TYR A 39 2.50 -1.46 -31.09
N ASN A 40 2.82 -0.92 -29.91
CA ASN A 40 3.30 -1.71 -28.79
C ASN A 40 2.17 -2.43 -28.04
N TYR A 41 0.91 -2.01 -28.23
CA TYR A 41 -0.26 -2.75 -27.75
C TYR A 41 -0.35 -4.09 -28.46
N ILE A 42 -0.35 -4.08 -29.80
CA ILE A 42 -0.53 -5.27 -30.64
C ILE A 42 0.60 -6.29 -30.39
N LYS A 43 1.83 -5.79 -30.23
CA LYS A 43 3.01 -6.64 -29.99
C LYS A 43 3.02 -7.35 -28.63
N ASN A 44 2.33 -6.80 -27.62
CA ASN A 44 2.37 -7.29 -26.24
C ASN A 44 1.06 -7.96 -25.80
N ILE A 45 0.17 -8.31 -26.73
CA ILE A 45 -1.01 -9.12 -26.41
C ILE A 45 -0.52 -10.51 -26.01
N ASP A 46 -0.99 -11.01 -24.86
CA ASP A 46 -0.70 -12.38 -24.44
C ASP A 46 -1.22 -13.37 -25.49
N LYS A 47 -0.49 -14.46 -25.74
CA LYS A 47 -0.88 -15.47 -26.72
C LYS A 47 -2.25 -16.07 -26.39
N HIS A 48 -2.54 -16.26 -25.10
CA HIS A 48 -3.83 -16.75 -24.64
C HIS A 48 -4.97 -15.77 -24.99
N ASP A 49 -4.78 -14.48 -24.69
CA ASP A 49 -5.74 -13.43 -24.99
C ASP A 49 -5.95 -13.25 -26.50
N PHE A 50 -4.88 -13.42 -27.28
CA PHE A 50 -4.93 -13.38 -28.74
C PHE A 50 -5.81 -14.50 -29.32
N VAL A 51 -5.67 -15.74 -28.83
CA VAL A 51 -6.54 -16.86 -29.22
C VAL A 51 -7.99 -16.58 -28.83
N LEU A 52 -8.22 -16.03 -27.63
CA LEU A 52 -9.56 -15.66 -27.18
C LEU A 52 -10.19 -14.59 -28.09
N TYR A 53 -9.42 -13.60 -28.55
CA TYR A 53 -9.89 -12.60 -29.51
C TYR A 53 -10.23 -13.20 -30.87
N ILE A 54 -9.46 -14.18 -31.37
CA ILE A 54 -9.78 -14.90 -32.60
C ILE A 54 -11.09 -15.67 -32.45
N ILE A 55 -11.31 -16.36 -31.32
CA ILE A 55 -12.56 -17.09 -31.05
C ILE A 55 -13.75 -16.13 -31.03
N ILE A 56 -13.63 -15.01 -30.32
CA ILE A 56 -14.67 -13.97 -30.29
C ILE A 56 -14.97 -13.46 -31.71
N PHE A 57 -13.94 -13.22 -32.52
CA PHE A 57 -14.10 -12.79 -33.91
C PHE A 57 -14.90 -13.80 -34.75
N PHE A 58 -14.59 -15.10 -34.65
CA PHE A 58 -15.35 -16.13 -35.36
C PHE A 58 -16.80 -16.24 -34.90
N ILE A 59 -17.06 -16.10 -33.59
CA ILE A 59 -18.42 -16.07 -33.04
C ILE A 59 -19.18 -14.89 -33.65
N ILE A 60 -18.62 -13.68 -33.60
CA ILE A 60 -19.25 -12.49 -34.20
C ILE A 60 -19.51 -12.71 -35.67
N TYR A 61 -18.51 -13.15 -36.44
CA TYR A 61 -18.65 -13.44 -37.87
C TYR A 61 -19.80 -14.42 -38.17
N HIS A 62 -19.94 -15.47 -37.37
CA HIS A 62 -21.04 -16.42 -37.49
C HIS A 62 -22.41 -15.77 -37.24
N PHE A 63 -22.53 -14.92 -36.21
CA PHE A 63 -23.75 -14.17 -35.95
C PHE A 63 -24.06 -13.16 -37.06
N LEU A 64 -23.06 -12.46 -37.59
CA LEU A 64 -23.23 -11.49 -38.68
C LEU A 64 -23.82 -12.13 -39.94
N ASN A 65 -23.41 -13.35 -40.29
CA ASN A 65 -23.91 -14.06 -41.47
C ASN A 65 -25.36 -14.55 -41.33
N LYS A 66 -25.87 -14.70 -40.10
CA LYS A 66 -27.23 -15.24 -39.85
C LYS A 66 -28.31 -14.16 -39.83
N TYR A 67 -27.95 -12.92 -39.52
CA TYR A 67 -28.86 -11.78 -39.49
C TYR A 67 -28.66 -10.92 -40.74
N ASN A 68 -29.73 -10.39 -41.34
CA ASN A 68 -29.63 -9.45 -42.47
C ASN A 68 -28.99 -8.14 -42.01
N PHE A 69 -27.66 -8.12 -41.99
CA PHE A 69 -26.86 -7.07 -41.41
C PHE A 69 -26.85 -5.86 -42.34
N ASN A 70 -27.44 -4.76 -41.88
CA ASN A 70 -27.34 -3.46 -42.54
C ASN A 70 -25.98 -2.79 -42.24
N THR A 71 -25.51 -1.93 -43.12
CA THR A 71 -24.22 -1.20 -43.01
C THR A 71 -24.09 -0.39 -41.71
N ASN A 72 -25.22 0.09 -41.18
CA ASN A 72 -25.29 0.80 -39.89
C ASN A 72 -24.87 -0.07 -38.69
N HIS A 73 -25.09 -1.38 -38.75
CA HIS A 73 -24.67 -2.25 -37.65
C HIS A 73 -23.16 -2.52 -37.69
N LEU A 74 -22.55 -2.54 -38.88
CA LEU A 74 -21.10 -2.68 -39.04
C LEU A 74 -20.37 -1.46 -38.43
N SER A 75 -20.85 -0.24 -38.68
CA SER A 75 -20.25 0.97 -38.14
C SER A 75 -20.38 1.05 -36.61
N MET A 76 -21.53 0.68 -36.05
CA MET A 76 -21.70 0.57 -34.58
C MET A 76 -20.76 -0.48 -33.96
N PHE A 77 -20.55 -1.60 -34.64
CA PHE A 77 -19.67 -2.67 -34.16
C PHE A 77 -18.21 -2.19 -34.11
N ILE A 78 -17.73 -1.55 -35.18
CA ILE A 78 -16.39 -0.96 -35.24
C ILE A 78 -16.23 0.10 -34.14
N PHE A 79 -17.20 1.00 -33.98
CA PHE A 79 -17.14 2.06 -32.98
C PHE A 79 -17.12 1.51 -31.54
N THR A 80 -17.94 0.49 -31.26
CA THR A 80 -17.97 -0.21 -29.97
C THR A 80 -16.62 -0.88 -29.68
N PHE A 81 -16.02 -1.51 -30.69
CA PHE A 81 -14.70 -2.11 -30.55
C PHE A 81 -13.62 -1.06 -30.24
N PHE A 82 -13.65 0.09 -30.92
CA PHE A 82 -12.76 1.22 -30.62
C PHE A 82 -12.93 1.74 -29.20
N ILE A 83 -14.17 1.89 -28.71
CA ILE A 83 -14.44 2.33 -27.33
C ILE A 83 -13.90 1.32 -26.32
N ILE A 84 -14.19 0.03 -26.50
CA ILE A 84 -13.73 -1.03 -25.59
C ILE A 84 -12.20 -1.09 -25.57
N TYR A 85 -11.57 -1.02 -26.75
CA TYR A 85 -10.12 -0.94 -26.89
C TYR A 85 -9.55 0.26 -26.14
N PHE A 86 -10.12 1.45 -26.33
CA PHE A 86 -9.65 2.68 -25.72
C PHE A 86 -9.77 2.65 -24.19
N ILE A 87 -10.91 2.17 -23.67
CA ILE A 87 -11.12 2.01 -22.22
C ILE A 87 -10.13 1.01 -21.64
N ASN A 88 -9.89 -0.12 -22.31
CA ASN A 88 -8.99 -1.15 -21.82
C ASN A 88 -7.52 -0.70 -21.84
N ASP A 89 -7.09 -0.04 -22.91
CA ASP A 89 -5.74 0.52 -22.99
C ASP A 89 -5.54 1.63 -21.96
N MET A 90 -6.52 2.53 -21.77
CA MET A 90 -6.48 3.52 -20.70
C MET A 90 -6.29 2.87 -19.33
N LYS A 91 -7.04 1.81 -19.00
CA LYS A 91 -6.89 1.10 -17.72
C LYS A 91 -5.50 0.50 -17.56
N ARG A 92 -4.97 -0.14 -18.61
CA ARG A 92 -3.65 -0.80 -18.58
C ARG A 92 -2.50 0.20 -18.45
N VAL A 93 -2.55 1.28 -19.23
CA VAL A 93 -1.55 2.36 -19.19
C VAL A 93 -1.59 3.03 -17.82
N THR A 94 -2.78 3.34 -17.30
CA THR A 94 -2.94 3.98 -15.99
C THR A 94 -2.41 3.08 -14.86
N GLY A 95 -2.72 1.79 -14.87
CA GLY A 95 -2.26 0.85 -13.84
C GLY A 95 -0.74 0.66 -13.83
N LYS A 96 -0.13 0.39 -15.00
CA LYS A 96 1.33 0.23 -15.12
C LYS A 96 2.06 1.54 -14.81
N SER A 97 1.53 2.67 -15.27
CA SER A 97 2.08 4.00 -14.99
C SER A 97 2.06 4.29 -13.49
N ARG A 98 0.92 4.03 -12.82
CA ARG A 98 0.78 4.27 -11.38
C ARG A 98 1.76 3.41 -10.57
N MET A 99 1.91 2.13 -10.90
CA MET A 99 2.87 1.26 -10.20
C MET A 99 4.31 1.79 -10.35
N LYS A 100 4.72 2.16 -11.56
CA LYS A 100 6.04 2.76 -11.81
C LYS A 100 6.21 4.07 -11.04
N GLU A 101 5.18 4.91 -10.99
CA GLU A 101 5.19 6.15 -10.21
C GLU A 101 5.40 5.89 -8.72
N ILE A 102 4.68 4.92 -8.13
CA ILE A 102 4.86 4.52 -6.73
C ILE A 102 6.27 4.01 -6.48
N GLN A 103 6.83 3.20 -7.38
CA GLN A 103 8.20 2.72 -7.24
C GLN A 103 9.22 3.87 -7.33
N MET A 104 9.04 4.83 -8.23
CA MET A 104 9.88 6.03 -8.29
C MET A 104 9.78 6.85 -6.99
N LYS A 105 8.56 7.06 -6.45
CA LYS A 105 8.37 7.73 -5.16
C LYS A 105 9.10 7.01 -4.04
N LEU A 106 8.96 5.68 -3.94
CA LEU A 106 9.64 4.84 -2.96
C LEU A 106 11.17 5.01 -3.02
N LEU A 107 11.74 5.06 -4.23
CA LEU A 107 13.17 5.27 -4.44
C LEU A 107 13.66 6.68 -4.04
N THR A 108 12.78 7.65 -3.84
CA THR A 108 13.19 8.99 -3.37
C THR A 108 13.15 9.15 -1.85
N ILE A 109 12.53 8.21 -1.12
CA ILE A 109 12.41 8.26 0.34
C ILE A 109 13.75 7.86 0.98
N TYR A 110 14.19 8.64 1.97
CA TYR A 110 15.41 8.39 2.73
C TYR A 110 15.17 8.56 4.24
N PRO A 111 15.62 7.61 5.09
CA PRO A 111 16.38 6.39 4.76
C PRO A 111 15.55 5.40 3.93
N LYS A 112 16.21 4.58 3.09
CA LYS A 112 15.53 3.64 2.18
C LYS A 112 14.74 2.60 3.00
N PRO A 113 13.40 2.64 3.00
CA PRO A 113 12.60 1.69 3.77
C PRO A 113 12.60 0.32 3.09
N LYS A 114 12.44 -0.75 3.87
CA LYS A 114 12.41 -2.12 3.36
C LYS A 114 10.99 -2.63 3.13
N TYR A 115 10.02 -2.23 3.95
CA TYR A 115 8.67 -2.78 4.01
C TYR A 115 7.58 -1.83 3.47
N PHE A 116 7.94 -0.63 3.02
CA PHE A 116 6.97 0.32 2.44
C PHE A 116 6.26 -0.22 1.20
N TYR A 117 6.82 -1.20 0.48
CA TYR A 117 6.17 -1.83 -0.67
C TYR A 117 4.83 -2.50 -0.33
N MET A 118 4.55 -2.74 0.95
CA MET A 118 3.32 -3.38 1.42
C MET A 118 2.10 -2.47 1.33
N ASP A 119 2.28 -1.14 1.31
CA ASP A 119 1.18 -0.19 1.24
C ASP A 119 1.57 1.06 0.43
N SER A 120 0.91 1.24 -0.72
CA SER A 120 1.16 2.39 -1.59
C SER A 120 0.71 3.72 -0.98
N GLY A 121 -0.29 3.71 -0.09
CA GLY A 121 -0.77 4.88 0.62
C GLY A 121 0.30 5.45 1.55
N ILE A 122 1.07 4.60 2.23
CA ILE A 122 2.24 5.02 3.03
C ILE A 122 3.31 5.67 2.15
N ILE A 123 3.60 5.09 0.97
CA ILE A 123 4.58 5.65 0.04
C ILE A 123 4.14 7.04 -0.43
N GLU A 124 2.88 7.18 -0.86
CA GLU A 124 2.32 8.47 -1.31
C GLU A 124 2.35 9.51 -0.18
N LEU A 125 1.93 9.12 1.01
CA LEU A 125 1.91 9.98 2.20
C LEU A 125 3.32 10.47 2.57
N ILE A 126 4.29 9.56 2.74
CA ILE A 126 5.65 9.94 3.13
C ILE A 126 6.33 10.76 2.04
N PHE A 127 6.08 10.43 0.77
CA PHE A 127 6.55 11.27 -0.33
C PHE A 127 5.97 12.69 -0.29
N SER A 128 4.67 12.84 0.06
CA SER A 128 4.04 14.16 0.20
C SER A 128 4.62 15.01 1.32
N LEU A 129 5.20 14.37 2.34
CA LEU A 129 5.81 15.02 3.50
C LEU A 129 7.32 15.27 3.33
N LYS A 130 7.92 14.79 2.23
CA LYS A 130 9.39 14.81 2.02
C LYS A 130 10.00 16.21 2.07
N GLU A 131 9.24 17.23 1.67
CA GLU A 131 9.69 18.62 1.68
C GLU A 131 9.94 19.13 3.09
N TYR A 132 9.22 18.60 4.09
CA TYR A 132 9.35 19.01 5.47
C TYR A 132 10.61 18.45 6.16
N ARG A 133 11.32 17.53 5.49
CA ARG A 133 12.60 17.00 5.98
C ARG A 133 13.62 18.10 6.25
N THR A 134 13.58 19.22 5.52
CA THR A 134 14.53 20.33 5.71
C THR A 134 14.36 21.04 7.06
N TYR A 135 13.17 20.98 7.67
CA TYR A 135 12.92 21.58 8.98
C TYR A 135 13.44 20.71 10.12
N ASN A 136 13.29 19.39 10.01
CA ASN A 136 13.81 18.46 11.00
C ASN A 136 14.10 17.09 10.41
N GLU A 137 15.32 16.93 9.89
CA GLU A 137 15.77 15.69 9.25
C GLU A 137 15.68 14.51 10.21
N VAL A 138 16.14 14.67 11.45
CA VAL A 138 16.20 13.59 12.45
C VAL A 138 14.81 13.04 12.77
N ILE A 139 13.81 13.91 12.97
CA ILE A 139 12.43 13.48 13.23
C ILE A 139 11.83 12.79 12.00
N PHE A 140 12.05 13.33 10.80
CA PHE A 140 11.55 12.75 9.56
C PHE A 140 12.14 11.35 9.31
N GLU A 141 13.45 11.16 9.50
CA GLU A 141 14.08 9.85 9.37
C GLU A 141 13.56 8.87 10.43
N LYS A 142 13.39 9.33 11.67
CA LYS A 142 12.81 8.52 12.75
C LYS A 142 11.38 8.07 12.42
N LEU A 143 10.57 8.93 11.81
CA LEU A 143 9.22 8.60 11.34
C LEU A 143 9.25 7.45 10.33
N ILE A 144 10.11 7.54 9.31
CA ILE A 144 10.26 6.50 8.29
C ILE A 144 10.65 5.17 8.92
N LEU A 145 11.64 5.17 9.82
CA LEU A 145 12.12 3.96 10.47
C LEU A 145 11.04 3.30 11.34
N GLN A 146 10.23 4.08 12.06
CA GLN A 146 9.16 3.54 12.88
C GLN A 146 8.02 2.96 12.04
N ILE A 147 7.66 3.61 10.93
CA ILE A 147 6.66 3.07 9.99
C ILE A 147 7.18 1.78 9.34
N ASP A 148 8.45 1.75 8.92
CA ASP A 148 9.06 0.56 8.33
C ASP A 148 9.06 -0.62 9.31
N PHE A 149 9.36 -0.34 10.58
CA PHE A 149 9.28 -1.34 11.64
C PHE A 149 7.84 -1.81 11.93
N PHE A 150 6.86 -0.90 11.91
CA PHE A 150 5.45 -1.26 12.01
C PHE A 150 5.03 -2.21 10.89
N LEU A 151 5.38 -1.89 9.64
CA LEU A 151 5.08 -2.75 8.48
C LEU A 151 5.83 -4.08 8.52
N LYS A 152 7.04 -4.11 9.07
CA LYS A 152 7.75 -5.36 9.35
C LYS A 152 6.94 -6.27 10.27
N ILE A 153 6.37 -5.74 11.36
CA ILE A 153 5.53 -6.52 12.29
C ILE A 153 4.27 -7.00 11.57
N VAL A 154 3.63 -6.13 10.79
CA VAL A 154 2.48 -6.51 9.94
C VAL A 154 2.84 -7.70 9.05
N SER A 155 3.99 -7.65 8.36
CA SER A 155 4.44 -8.76 7.50
C SER A 155 4.66 -10.08 8.25
N VAL A 156 5.14 -10.01 9.49
CA VAL A 156 5.35 -11.20 10.33
C VAL A 156 4.01 -11.78 10.75
N LEU A 157 3.09 -10.94 11.25
CA LEU A 157 1.75 -11.34 11.68
C LEU A 157 0.89 -11.90 10.53
N GLU A 158 1.10 -11.43 9.31
CA GLU A 158 0.41 -11.97 8.14
C GLU A 158 0.80 -13.42 7.83
N LYS A 159 2.07 -13.76 8.10
CA LYS A 159 2.68 -15.08 7.83
C LYS A 159 2.49 -16.06 8.98
N PHE A 160 2.58 -15.58 10.22
CA PHE A 160 2.55 -16.39 11.44
C PHE A 160 1.50 -15.82 12.40
N PRO A 161 0.21 -16.07 12.13
CA PRO A 161 -0.86 -15.50 12.92
C PRO A 161 -1.08 -16.23 14.26
N GLU A 162 -0.43 -17.36 14.53
CA GLU A 162 -0.57 -18.11 15.79
C GLU A 162 0.03 -17.35 16.98
N ASP A 163 1.14 -16.62 16.77
CA ASP A 163 1.83 -15.83 17.80
C ASP A 163 1.30 -14.38 17.90
N SER A 164 0.04 -14.17 17.54
CA SER A 164 -0.45 -12.82 17.23
C SER A 164 -0.63 -11.90 18.43
N PHE A 165 -0.95 -12.42 19.62
CA PHE A 165 -1.42 -11.59 20.72
C PHE A 165 -0.38 -10.57 21.20
N GLN A 166 0.83 -11.03 21.53
CA GLN A 166 1.92 -10.15 21.99
C GLN A 166 2.35 -9.16 20.89
N LEU A 167 2.43 -9.63 19.64
CA LEU A 167 2.80 -8.79 18.51
C LEU A 167 1.73 -7.74 18.18
N LEU A 168 0.44 -8.03 18.37
CA LEU A 168 -0.65 -7.05 18.22
C LEU A 168 -0.57 -5.94 19.27
N GLU A 169 -0.22 -6.26 20.52
CA GLU A 169 -0.01 -5.23 21.55
C GLU A 169 1.18 -4.32 21.20
N ILE A 170 2.28 -4.91 20.74
CA ILE A 170 3.44 -4.15 20.25
C ILE A 170 3.03 -3.26 19.08
N LEU A 171 2.25 -3.78 18.13
CA LEU A 171 1.76 -3.03 16.96
C LEU A 171 0.88 -1.84 17.38
N LYS A 172 -0.02 -2.03 18.35
CA LYS A 172 -0.87 -0.97 18.93
C LYS A 172 -0.03 0.15 19.55
N ARG A 173 1.02 -0.20 20.30
CA ARG A 173 1.94 0.78 20.89
C ARG A 173 2.73 1.52 19.81
N ARG A 174 3.29 0.82 18.82
CA ARG A 174 4.02 1.42 17.69
C ARG A 174 3.17 2.39 16.89
N LYS A 175 1.88 2.09 16.69
CA LYS A 175 0.93 3.03 16.06
C LYS A 175 0.91 4.38 16.78
N LYS A 176 0.77 4.38 18.11
CA LYS A 176 0.76 5.61 18.92
C LYS A 176 2.09 6.36 18.82
N GLU A 177 3.20 5.65 18.91
CA GLU A 177 4.54 6.24 18.79
C GLU A 177 4.76 6.93 17.43
N ILE A 178 4.33 6.30 16.33
CA ILE A 178 4.41 6.88 14.99
C ILE A 178 3.62 8.19 14.90
N LEU A 179 2.38 8.20 15.41
CA LEU A 179 1.54 9.41 15.40
C LEU A 179 2.17 10.53 16.23
N ASN A 180 2.73 10.20 17.40
CA ASN A 180 3.42 11.18 18.25
C ASN A 180 4.67 11.76 17.58
N ILE A 181 5.41 10.96 16.80
CA ILE A 181 6.55 11.45 16.02
C ILE A 181 6.07 12.40 14.93
N LEU A 182 4.98 12.06 14.23
CA LEU A 182 4.42 12.97 13.22
C LEU A 182 3.93 14.27 13.86
N HIS A 183 3.24 14.24 14.99
CA HIS A 183 2.87 15.44 15.74
C HIS A 183 4.09 16.30 16.10
N SER A 184 5.16 15.65 16.58
CA SER A 184 6.41 16.35 16.92
C SER A 184 7.04 17.01 15.70
N MET A 185 6.95 16.35 14.53
CA MET A 185 7.39 16.92 13.25
C MET A 185 6.54 18.14 12.87
N ILE A 186 5.22 18.06 13.02
CA ILE A 186 4.28 19.15 12.72
C ILE A 186 4.63 20.40 13.54
N ILE A 187 4.90 20.24 14.84
CA ILE A 187 5.27 21.35 15.73
C ILE A 187 6.58 22.02 15.31
N SER A 188 7.50 21.28 14.68
CA SER A 188 8.78 21.83 14.21
C SER A 188 8.71 22.62 12.91
N ILE A 189 7.56 22.63 12.22
CA ILE A 189 7.38 23.28 10.92
C ILE A 189 6.75 24.67 11.14
N PRO A 190 7.25 25.73 10.49
CA PRO A 190 6.63 27.06 10.56
C PRO A 190 5.15 27.02 10.15
N PRO A 191 4.25 27.58 10.97
CA PRO A 191 2.82 27.52 10.70
C PRO A 191 2.46 28.37 9.48
N SER A 192 1.65 27.79 8.60
CA SER A 192 0.95 28.49 7.53
C SER A 192 -0.37 27.76 7.28
N VAL A 193 -1.41 28.45 6.81
CA VAL A 193 -2.73 27.83 6.58
C VAL A 193 -2.62 26.62 5.64
N GLU A 194 -1.83 26.73 4.56
CA GLU A 194 -1.61 25.64 3.62
C GLU A 194 -0.87 24.46 4.27
N THR A 195 0.20 24.76 5.02
CA THR A 195 0.99 23.76 5.74
C THR A 195 0.14 23.03 6.78
N GLU A 196 -0.65 23.76 7.57
CA GLU A 196 -1.51 23.19 8.61
C GLU A 196 -2.56 22.25 8.02
N VAL A 197 -3.26 22.67 6.95
CA VAL A 197 -4.24 21.83 6.26
C VAL A 197 -3.58 20.57 5.69
N LYS A 198 -2.40 20.70 5.06
CA LYS A 198 -1.67 19.57 4.49
C LYS A 198 -1.19 18.58 5.56
N LEU A 199 -0.67 19.09 6.68
CA LEU A 199 -0.15 18.28 7.78
C LEU A 199 -1.27 17.61 8.59
N ASP A 200 -2.40 18.29 8.82
CA ASP A 200 -3.60 17.69 9.43
C ASP A 200 -4.14 16.55 8.57
N LYS A 201 -4.26 16.78 7.25
CA LYS A 201 -4.66 15.72 6.31
C LYS A 201 -3.69 14.54 6.33
N ALA A 202 -2.38 14.80 6.39
CA ALA A 202 -1.37 13.77 6.46
C ALA A 202 -1.46 12.95 7.76
N LEU A 203 -1.69 13.62 8.90
CA LEU A 203 -1.90 12.98 10.20
C LEU A 203 -3.11 12.05 10.19
N LYS A 204 -4.27 12.56 9.73
CA LYS A 204 -5.50 11.76 9.61
C LYS A 204 -5.32 10.57 8.69
N SER A 205 -4.63 10.77 7.55
CA SER A 205 -4.33 9.70 6.60
C SER A 205 -3.43 8.63 7.22
N LEU A 206 -2.38 9.03 7.94
CA LEU A 206 -1.49 8.08 8.63
C LEU A 206 -2.25 7.29 9.70
N GLN A 207 -3.05 7.97 10.52
CA GLN A 207 -3.87 7.34 11.55
C GLN A 207 -4.83 6.31 10.96
N PHE A 208 -5.47 6.65 9.85
CA PHE A 208 -6.37 5.74 9.14
C PHE A 208 -5.62 4.50 8.64
N ILE A 209 -4.52 4.66 7.91
CA ILE A 209 -3.74 3.54 7.35
C ILE A 209 -3.22 2.60 8.44
N LEU A 210 -2.60 3.15 9.49
CA LEU A 210 -2.08 2.34 10.60
C LEU A 210 -3.20 1.62 11.35
N SER A 211 -4.36 2.26 11.52
CA SER A 211 -5.52 1.63 12.15
C SER A 211 -6.11 0.53 11.28
N TYR A 212 -6.19 0.74 9.97
CA TYR A 212 -6.65 -0.29 9.02
C TYR A 212 -5.80 -1.56 9.10
N HIS A 213 -4.47 -1.46 9.06
CA HIS A 213 -3.58 -2.62 9.20
C HIS A 213 -3.76 -3.34 10.55
N TYR A 214 -3.80 -2.57 11.64
CA TYR A 214 -3.98 -3.12 12.99
C TYR A 214 -5.32 -3.86 13.11
N GLU A 215 -6.42 -3.25 12.68
CA GLU A 215 -7.75 -3.83 12.79
C GLU A 215 -7.91 -5.08 11.93
N ARG A 216 -7.40 -5.05 10.69
CA ARG A 216 -7.39 -6.23 9.82
C ARG A 216 -6.70 -7.42 10.47
N LEU A 217 -5.53 -7.20 11.09
CA LEU A 217 -4.79 -8.27 11.76
C LEU A 217 -5.46 -8.73 13.05
N ARG A 218 -6.04 -7.80 13.82
CA ARG A 218 -6.81 -8.13 15.03
C ARG A 218 -7.98 -9.07 14.72
N ILE A 219 -8.77 -8.74 13.68
CA ILE A 219 -9.89 -9.57 13.24
C ILE A 219 -9.41 -10.96 12.82
N LYS A 220 -8.40 -11.02 11.93
CA LYS A 220 -7.82 -12.29 11.47
C LYS A 220 -7.31 -13.17 12.62
N SER A 221 -6.67 -12.56 13.61
CA SER A 221 -6.15 -13.25 14.79
C SER A 221 -7.26 -13.80 15.69
N ASN A 222 -8.32 -13.02 15.89
CA ASN A 222 -9.49 -13.46 16.66
C ASN A 222 -10.22 -14.63 15.99
N GLU A 223 -10.34 -14.61 14.65
CA GLU A 223 -10.96 -15.71 13.90
C GLU A 223 -10.21 -17.02 14.06
N LEU A 224 -8.87 -16.98 14.09
CA LEU A 224 -8.03 -18.16 14.29
C LEU A 224 -8.16 -18.69 15.72
N PHE A 225 -8.10 -17.80 16.71
CA PHE A 225 -8.31 -18.17 18.10
C PHE A 225 -9.67 -18.85 18.34
N LEU A 226 -10.73 -18.39 17.68
CA LEU A 226 -12.05 -19.02 17.77
C LEU A 226 -12.14 -20.39 17.07
N LYS A 227 -11.36 -20.61 16.00
CA LYS A 227 -11.29 -21.90 15.30
C LYS A 227 -10.56 -22.97 16.12
N ASP A 228 -9.51 -22.56 16.82
CA ASP A 228 -8.67 -23.47 17.63
C ASP A 228 -9.30 -23.79 18.99
N LYS A 229 -10.34 -23.06 19.40
CA LYS A 229 -11.14 -23.46 20.57
C LYS A 229 -11.77 -24.83 20.29
N PRO A 230 -11.57 -25.82 21.17
CA PRO A 230 -12.25 -27.10 21.04
C PRO A 230 -13.76 -26.84 20.95
N LYS A 231 -14.41 -27.43 19.93
CA LYS A 231 -15.88 -27.36 19.81
C LYS A 231 -16.47 -27.87 21.11
N SER A 232 -17.03 -26.97 21.90
CA SER A 232 -17.73 -27.24 23.15
C SER A 232 -19.07 -27.96 22.91
N SER A 233 -19.08 -29.05 22.12
CA SER A 233 -20.17 -30.03 22.11
C SER A 233 -20.03 -31.05 23.24
N ASN A 234 -18.90 -31.07 23.95
CA ASN A 234 -18.75 -31.75 25.24
C ASN A 234 -18.94 -30.74 26.38
N LYS A 235 -20.17 -30.25 26.52
CA LYS A 235 -20.66 -29.59 27.73
C LYS A 235 -20.85 -30.64 28.82
N TYR A 236 -19.77 -31.26 29.30
CA TYR A 236 -19.80 -32.04 30.53
C TYR A 236 -19.64 -31.11 31.71
N ILE A 237 -20.78 -30.83 32.35
CA ILE A 237 -21.00 -30.97 33.80
C ILE A 237 -19.74 -30.76 34.65
N TYR A 238 -19.41 -29.50 34.91
CA TYR A 238 -18.90 -29.07 36.21
C TYR A 238 -19.77 -27.86 36.58
N SER A 239 -20.98 -28.10 37.11
CA SER A 239 -21.21 -28.11 38.56
C SER A 239 -20.49 -26.98 39.27
N ASN A 240 -21.22 -25.87 39.41
CA ASN A 240 -21.22 -24.95 40.55
C ASN A 240 -20.17 -25.28 41.61
N ASN A 241 -19.14 -24.43 41.73
CA ASN A 241 -18.59 -23.93 43.00
C ASN A 241 -17.28 -23.14 42.75
N SER A 242 -17.39 -21.84 42.42
CA SER A 242 -16.69 -20.82 43.21
C SER A 242 -17.05 -19.40 42.78
N PRO A 243 -17.03 -18.44 43.72
CA PRO A 243 -17.78 -17.19 43.66
C PRO A 243 -16.95 -16.01 43.13
N ASP A 244 -17.69 -15.03 42.60
CA ASP A 244 -17.38 -13.59 42.53
C ASP A 244 -15.92 -13.16 42.37
N ALA A 245 -15.60 -12.70 41.14
CA ALA A 245 -14.68 -11.59 40.94
C ALA A 245 -15.32 -10.63 39.93
N THR A 246 -15.61 -9.43 40.41
CA THR A 246 -16.34 -8.34 39.77
C THR A 246 -15.65 -7.78 38.53
N ASP A 247 -16.32 -7.91 37.38
CA ASP A 247 -15.99 -7.26 36.10
C ASP A 247 -16.55 -5.82 36.05
N GLU A 248 -15.91 -4.87 36.76
CA GLU A 248 -16.35 -3.45 36.78
C GLU A 248 -15.29 -2.43 36.33
N LEU A 249 -14.24 -2.81 35.60
CA LEU A 249 -13.11 -1.90 35.30
C LEU A 249 -12.72 -1.71 33.83
N TYR A 250 -13.64 -1.91 32.87
CA TYR A 250 -13.34 -1.65 31.45
C TYR A 250 -14.39 -0.85 30.67
N ASN A 251 -15.18 -0.02 31.35
CA ASN A 251 -16.08 0.93 30.70
C ASN A 251 -15.95 2.30 31.37
N ASN A 252 -14.99 3.12 30.93
CA ASN A 252 -15.07 4.58 30.83
C ASN A 252 -13.71 5.16 30.42
N ASN A 253 -13.62 5.65 29.19
CA ASN A 253 -12.93 6.88 28.77
C ASN A 253 -12.59 6.85 27.28
N TYR A 254 -13.61 7.08 26.44
CA TYR A 254 -13.43 7.77 25.16
C TYR A 254 -14.19 9.09 25.24
N ASN A 255 -13.54 10.09 25.82
CA ASN A 255 -13.86 11.51 25.67
C ASN A 255 -12.56 12.28 25.79
N VAL A 256 -11.86 12.50 24.67
CA VAL A 256 -10.88 13.58 24.52
C VAL A 256 -10.79 13.93 23.03
N PHE A 257 -11.20 15.18 22.75
CA PHE A 257 -10.86 16.14 21.68
C PHE A 257 -10.17 15.64 20.40
#